data_AF-A0A8H9WSR5-F1
#
_entry.id   AF-A0A8H9WSR5-F1
#
_cell.length_a   1.000
_cell.length_b   1.000
_cell.length_c   1.000
_cell.angle_alpha   90.00
_cell.angle_beta   90.00
_cell.angle_gamma   90.00
#
_symmetry.space_group_name_H-M   'P 1'
#
loop_
_entity.id
_entity.type
_entity.pdbx_description
1 polymer ?
#
loop_
_entity_poly.entity_id
_entity_poly.type
_entity_poly.pdbx_seq_one_letter_code
_entity_poly.pdbx_strand_id
1 'polypeptide(L)'
;MSNLVCDAVIAWERLRGTPACLEERVRDLSHGTLSKRIGDAWSIQEQFGHLSDLEPLWYGRVEDLSTGRAQLRTADLTNSATWEAGRRAKLVLRLESLNPSISSGLRCIRDYNSR
;
A
#
# COMPACT_ATOMS: atom_id res chain seq x y z
N MET A 1 5.13 -1.82 28.47
CA MET A 1 5.20 -1.86 26.99
C MET A 1 5.15 -0.43 26.51
N SER A 2 6.11 0.03 25.72
CA SER A 2 6.18 1.44 25.30
C SER A 2 5.05 1.79 24.34
N ASN A 3 4.59 3.05 24.33
CA ASN A 3 3.56 3.55 23.40
C ASN A 3 3.89 3.23 21.93
N LEU A 4 5.17 3.20 21.58
CA LEU A 4 5.66 2.88 20.23
C LEU A 4 5.25 1.50 19.71
N VAL A 5 5.24 0.48 20.58
CA VAL A 5 4.85 -0.88 20.18
C VAL A 5 3.34 -0.96 19.94
N CYS A 6 2.55 -0.30 20.78
CA CYS A 6 1.10 -0.19 20.59
C CYS A 6 0.76 0.57 19.31
N ASP A 7 1.44 1.68 19.03
CA ASP A 7 1.21 2.49 17.83
C ASP A 7 1.55 1.73 16.56
N ALA A 8 2.66 0.97 16.55
CA ALA A 8 3.03 0.11 15.43
C ALA A 8 2.00 -1.00 15.17
N VAL A 9 1.49 -1.63 16.23
CA VAL A 9 0.43 -2.66 16.13
C VAL A 9 -0.88 -2.06 15.61
N ILE A 10 -1.26 -0.86 16.06
CA ILE A 10 -2.48 -0.18 15.58
C ILE A 10 -2.35 0.21 14.10
N ALA A 11 -1.21 0.78 13.71
CA ALA A 11 -0.93 1.11 12.31
C ALA A 11 -0.99 -0.15 11.43
N TRP A 12 -0.50 -1.27 11.96
CA TRP A 12 -0.51 -2.56 11.27
C TRP A 12 -1.92 -3.11 11.05
N GLU A 13 -2.74 -3.17 12.10
CA GLU A 13 -4.10 -3.68 12.00
C GLU A 13 -4.95 -2.86 11.03
N ARG A 14 -4.70 -1.54 10.95
CA ARG A 14 -5.33 -0.68 9.94
C ARG A 14 -4.89 -1.01 8.52
N LEU A 15 -3.59 -1.22 8.30
CA LEU A 15 -3.06 -1.58 6.99
C LEU A 15 -3.60 -2.95 6.53
N ARG A 16 -3.57 -3.97 7.40
CA ARG A 16 -4.08 -5.31 7.10
C ARG A 16 -5.57 -5.31 6.79
N GLY A 17 -6.35 -4.43 7.43
CA GLY A 17 -7.80 -4.34 7.26
C GLY A 17 -8.20 -3.59 6.00
N THR A 18 -7.27 -2.91 5.32
CA THR A 18 -7.57 -2.04 4.18
C THR A 18 -8.25 -2.79 3.02
N PRO A 19 -7.80 -3.99 2.58
CA PRO A 19 -8.45 -4.70 1.47
C PRO A 19 -9.94 -5.00 1.72
N ALA A 20 -10.28 -5.64 2.84
CA ALA A 20 -11.66 -5.97 3.19
C ALA A 20 -12.53 -4.71 3.35
N CYS A 21 -11.97 -3.66 3.95
CA CYS A 21 -12.59 -2.36 4.14
C CYS A 21 -12.91 -1.67 2.80
N LEU A 22 -12.04 -1.86 1.79
CA LEU A 22 -12.23 -1.35 0.44
C LEU A 22 -13.27 -2.16 -0.34
N GLU A 23 -13.17 -3.49 -0.33
CA GLU A 23 -14.12 -4.39 -0.98
C GLU A 23 -15.56 -4.11 -0.55
N GLU A 24 -15.79 -3.97 0.75
CA GLU A 24 -17.12 -3.66 1.29
C GLU A 24 -17.65 -2.31 0.80
N ARG A 25 -16.80 -1.29 0.69
CA ARG A 25 -17.19 0.06 0.26
C ARG A 25 -17.56 0.15 -1.22
N VAL A 26 -17.03 -0.74 -2.04
CA VAL A 26 -17.21 -0.69 -3.50
C VAL A 26 -18.07 -1.80 -4.07
N ARG A 27 -18.54 -2.73 -3.23
CA ARG A 27 -19.26 -3.94 -3.66
C ARG A 27 -20.47 -3.67 -4.56
N ASP A 28 -21.17 -2.56 -4.34
CA ASP A 28 -22.39 -2.20 -5.08
C ASP A 28 -22.11 -1.22 -6.25
N LEU A 29 -20.86 -0.83 -6.46
CA LEU A 29 -20.49 0.07 -7.55
C LEU A 29 -20.26 -0.73 -8.84
N SER A 30 -20.84 -0.23 -9.93
CA SER A 30 -20.57 -0.81 -11.25
C SER A 30 -19.11 -0.63 -11.65
N HIS A 31 -18.59 -1.53 -12.48
CA HIS A 31 -17.25 -1.36 -13.08
C HIS A 31 -17.09 -0.02 -13.80
N GLY A 32 -18.13 0.43 -14.50
CA GLY A 32 -18.14 1.74 -15.16
C GLY A 32 -17.97 2.90 -14.16
N THR A 33 -18.56 2.80 -12.97
CA THR A 33 -18.36 3.78 -11.89
C THR A 33 -16.94 3.73 -11.34
N LEU A 34 -16.40 2.52 -11.12
CA LEU A 34 -15.06 2.34 -10.55
C LEU A 34 -13.93 2.85 -11.45
N SER A 35 -14.10 2.71 -12.77
CA SER A 35 -13.10 3.09 -13.78
C SER A 35 -13.31 4.51 -14.33
N LYS A 36 -14.41 5.19 -13.98
CA LYS A 36 -14.70 6.52 -14.50
C LYS A 36 -13.78 7.58 -13.90
N ARG A 37 -13.14 8.35 -14.78
CA ARG A 37 -12.41 9.58 -14.43
C ARG A 37 -13.35 10.78 -14.50
N ILE A 38 -13.10 11.77 -13.65
CA ILE A 38 -13.83 13.04 -13.61
C ILE A 38 -12.83 14.16 -13.89
N GLY A 39 -12.85 14.69 -15.12
CA GLY A 39 -11.81 15.60 -15.60
C GLY A 39 -10.44 14.92 -15.55
N ASP A 40 -9.47 15.62 -14.98
CA ASP A 40 -8.09 15.13 -14.84
C ASP A 40 -7.87 14.25 -13.60
N ALA A 41 -8.88 14.08 -12.74
CA ALA A 41 -8.78 13.25 -11.54
C ALA A 41 -8.68 11.76 -11.88
N TRP A 42 -7.92 11.02 -11.07
CA TRP A 42 -7.91 9.56 -11.09
C TRP A 42 -9.28 8.99 -10.71
N SER A 43 -9.65 7.91 -11.38
CA SER A 43 -10.79 7.07 -11.03
C SER A 43 -10.59 6.38 -9.68
N ILE A 44 -11.67 5.86 -9.09
CA ILE A 44 -11.63 5.10 -7.83
C ILE A 44 -10.65 3.92 -7.96
N GLN A 45 -10.67 3.24 -9.11
CA GLN A 45 -9.77 2.13 -9.41
C GLN A 45 -8.30 2.57 -9.47
N GLU A 46 -7.99 3.71 -10.08
CA GLU A 46 -6.62 4.23 -10.14
C GLU A 46 -6.11 4.68 -8.76
N GLN A 47 -6.99 5.27 -7.94
CA GLN A 47 -6.66 5.64 -6.55
C GLN A 47 -6.25 4.40 -5.72
N PHE A 48 -7.01 3.32 -5.79
CA PHE A 48 -6.67 2.09 -5.05
C PHE A 48 -5.49 1.34 -5.66
N GLY A 49 -5.35 1.34 -6.98
CA GLY A 49 -4.17 0.80 -7.65
C GLY A 49 -2.88 1.49 -7.19
N HIS A 50 -2.92 2.82 -7.04
CA HIS A 50 -1.79 3.60 -6.55
C HIS A 50 -1.32 3.18 -5.15
N LEU A 51 -2.25 2.83 -4.25
CA LEU A 51 -1.88 2.35 -2.91
C LEU A 51 -1.03 1.08 -2.97
N SER A 52 -1.34 0.17 -3.92
CA SER A 52 -0.52 -1.01 -4.17
C SER A 52 0.80 -0.68 -4.89
N ASP A 53 0.82 0.33 -5.76
CA ASP A 53 2.06 0.78 -6.43
C ASP A 53 3.07 1.36 -5.44
N LEU A 54 2.60 1.93 -4.32
CA LEU A 54 3.46 2.47 -3.26
C LEU A 54 4.08 1.40 -2.35
N GLU A 55 3.60 0.16 -2.38
CA GLU A 55 4.08 -0.92 -1.51
C GLU A 55 5.59 -1.16 -1.57
N PRO A 56 6.19 -1.33 -2.77
CA PRO A 56 7.63 -1.52 -2.87
C PRO A 56 8.43 -0.35 -2.25
N LEU A 57 7.89 0.88 -2.28
CA LEU A 57 8.54 2.05 -1.72
C LEU A 57 8.52 2.03 -0.19
N TRP A 58 7.34 1.90 0.44
CA TRP A 58 7.28 1.95 1.91
C TRP A 58 7.94 0.72 2.54
N TYR A 59 7.79 -0.47 1.95
CA TYR A 59 8.47 -1.67 2.44
C TYR A 59 9.99 -1.55 2.30
N GLY A 60 10.47 -1.06 1.15
CA GLY A 60 11.88 -0.75 0.95
C GLY A 60 12.40 0.23 2.01
N ARG A 61 11.64 1.28 2.34
CA ARG A 61 12.08 2.24 3.35
C ARG A 61 12.20 1.64 4.76
N VAL A 62 11.37 0.66 5.11
CA VAL A 62 11.54 -0.09 6.38
C VAL A 62 12.87 -0.85 6.38
N GLU A 63 13.26 -1.45 5.25
CA GLU A 63 14.56 -2.09 5.09
C GLU A 63 15.72 -1.08 5.12
N ASP A 64 15.58 0.07 4.47
CA ASP A 64 16.59 1.13 4.51
C ASP A 64 16.85 1.61 5.95
N LEU A 65 15.78 1.78 6.73
CA LEU A 65 15.86 2.15 8.14
C LEU A 65 16.50 1.03 8.98
N SER A 66 16.09 -0.23 8.78
CA SER A 66 16.60 -1.36 9.57
C SER A 66 18.08 -1.65 9.29
N THR A 67 18.57 -1.26 8.11
CA THR A 67 19.98 -1.37 7.70
C THR A 67 20.78 -0.09 7.95
N GLY A 68 20.16 0.96 8.48
CA GLY A 68 20.84 2.21 8.84
C GLY A 68 21.35 3.00 7.63
N ARG A 69 20.67 2.94 6.48
CA ARG A 69 21.06 3.72 5.31
C ARG A 69 21.02 5.22 5.60
N ALA A 70 22.03 5.94 5.11
CA ALA A 70 22.11 7.39 5.22
C ALA A 70 21.02 8.13 4.43
N GLN A 71 20.51 7.51 3.36
CA GLN A 71 19.40 8.02 2.55
C GLN A 71 18.42 6.90 2.25
N LEU A 72 17.13 7.22 2.35
CA LEU A 72 16.04 6.31 2.02
C LEU A 72 15.79 6.31 0.51
N ARG A 73 15.22 5.21 -0.01
CA ARG A 73 14.77 5.12 -1.41
C ARG A 73 13.90 6.33 -1.80
N THR A 74 14.22 6.93 -2.94
CA THR A 74 13.53 8.10 -3.50
C THR A 74 12.11 7.75 -3.92
N ALA A 75 11.16 8.64 -3.63
CA ALA A 75 9.80 8.50 -4.11
C ALA A 75 9.67 9.03 -5.53
N ASP A 76 8.93 8.31 -6.38
CA ASP A 76 8.46 8.86 -7.64
C ASP A 76 7.28 9.81 -7.38
N LEU A 77 7.52 11.13 -7.50
CA LEU A 77 6.48 12.15 -7.32
C LEU A 77 5.63 12.36 -8.58
N THR A 78 5.99 11.72 -9.70
CA THR A 78 5.24 11.81 -10.96
C THR A 78 4.11 10.78 -11.06
N ASN A 79 4.11 9.80 -10.14
CA ASN A 79 3.15 8.70 -10.11
C ASN A 79 3.13 7.89 -11.42
N SER A 80 4.30 7.72 -12.05
CA SER A 80 4.44 7.09 -13.35
C SER A 80 3.82 5.69 -13.38
N ALA A 81 4.04 4.89 -12.34
CA ALA A 81 3.48 3.54 -12.22
C ALA A 81 1.94 3.53 -12.32
N THR A 82 1.27 4.50 -11.70
CA THR A 82 -0.19 4.58 -11.69
C THR A 82 -0.75 5.01 -13.05
N TRP A 83 -0.10 5.95 -13.72
CA TRP A 83 -0.44 6.33 -15.09
C TRP A 83 -0.22 5.18 -16.09
N GLU A 84 0.83 4.37 -15.89
CA GLU A 84 1.09 3.18 -16.69
C GLU A 84 0.10 2.05 -16.40
N ALA A 85 -0.28 1.85 -15.14
CA ALA A 85 -1.22 0.82 -14.69
C ALA A 85 -2.68 1.14 -15.07
N GLY A 86 -3.08 2.42 -15.09
CA GLY A 86 -4.38 2.87 -15.58
C GLY A 86 -4.64 2.46 -17.04
N ARG A 87 -3.57 2.30 -17.84
CA ARG A 87 -3.65 1.74 -19.21
C ARG A 87 -3.87 0.21 -19.26
N ARG A 88 -3.72 -0.50 -18.13
CA ARG A 88 -3.70 -1.98 -18.06
C ARG A 88 -4.77 -2.61 -17.15
N ALA A 89 -5.65 -1.80 -16.53
CA ALA A 89 -6.85 -2.18 -15.77
C ALA A 89 -6.80 -3.56 -15.06
N LYS A 90 -6.21 -3.63 -13.86
CA LYS A 90 -6.28 -4.82 -12.98
C LYS A 90 -6.28 -4.43 -11.50
N LEU A 91 -7.47 -4.15 -10.94
CA LEU A 91 -7.63 -3.81 -9.51
C LEU A 91 -7.61 -5.05 -8.61
N VAL A 92 -8.27 -6.13 -9.06
CA VAL A 92 -8.61 -7.27 -8.21
C VAL A 92 -7.39 -8.13 -7.86
N LEU A 93 -6.44 -8.31 -8.79
CA LEU A 93 -5.28 -9.19 -8.55
C LEU A 93 -4.14 -8.54 -7.72
N ARG A 94 -4.20 -7.24 -7.46
CA ARG A 94 -3.11 -6.51 -6.78
C ARG A 94 -3.32 -6.42 -5.26
N LEU A 95 -4.58 -6.34 -4.81
CA LEU A 95 -4.92 -6.34 -3.36
C LEU A 95 -4.61 -7.68 -2.70
N GLU A 96 -4.84 -8.81 -3.39
CA GLU A 96 -4.40 -10.13 -2.91
C GLU A 96 -2.88 -10.24 -2.82
N SER A 97 -2.13 -9.55 -3.69
CA SER A 97 -0.67 -9.52 -3.69
C SER A 97 -0.02 -8.61 -2.62
N LEU A 98 -0.80 -7.74 -1.96
CA LEU A 98 -0.34 -6.98 -0.78
C LEU A 98 -0.15 -7.90 0.44
N ASN A 99 -0.90 -9.00 0.53
CA ASN A 99 -0.98 -9.85 1.71
C ASN A 99 0.35 -10.61 2.06
N PRO A 100 1.11 -11.13 1.08
CA PRO A 100 2.40 -11.81 1.33
C PRO A 100 3.51 -10.85 1.80
N SER A 101 3.59 -9.65 1.23
CA SER A 101 4.59 -8.61 1.58
C SER A 101 4.27 -7.91 2.90
N ILE A 102 2.99 -7.77 3.22
CA ILE A 102 2.53 -7.42 4.57
C ILE A 102 3.02 -8.50 5.58
N SER A 103 2.86 -9.78 5.26
CA SER A 103 3.31 -10.85 6.17
C SER A 103 4.83 -10.92 6.39
N SER A 104 5.67 -10.49 5.43
CA SER A 104 7.14 -10.48 5.59
C SER A 104 7.66 -9.31 6.45
N GLY A 105 6.99 -8.16 6.45
CA GLY A 105 7.33 -7.00 7.27
C GLY A 105 7.31 -7.28 8.78
N LEU A 106 6.48 -8.22 9.23
CA LEU A 106 6.43 -8.67 10.63
C LEU A 106 7.77 -9.24 11.13
N ARG A 107 8.57 -9.83 10.24
CA ARG A 107 9.88 -10.37 10.60
C ARG A 107 10.85 -9.24 10.92
N CYS A 108 10.92 -8.22 10.06
CA CYS A 108 11.89 -7.13 10.21
C CYS A 108 11.60 -6.22 11.42
N ILE A 109 10.32 -5.96 11.74
CA ILE A 109 9.95 -5.13 12.91
C ILE A 109 10.23 -5.89 14.22
N ARG A 110 9.98 -7.20 14.25
CA ARG A 110 10.31 -8.03 15.42
C ARG A 110 11.83 -8.07 15.65
N ASP A 111 12.61 -8.18 14.58
CA ASP A 111 14.07 -8.24 14.66
C ASP A 111 14.69 -6.89 15.09
N TYR A 112 14.05 -5.76 14.77
CA TYR A 112 14.46 -4.43 15.25
C TYR A 112 14.21 -4.23 16.76
N ASN A 113 13.04 -4.63 17.26
CA ASN A 113 12.70 -4.50 18.69
C ASN A 113 13.40 -5.53 19.60
N SER A 114 14.13 -6.48 19.02
CA SER A 114 14.92 -7.49 19.75
C SER A 114 16.40 -7.11 19.89
N ARG A 115 16.80 -5.93 19.40
CA ARG A 115 18.12 -5.32 19.58
C ARG A 115 18.04 -4.22 20.63
#